data_AF-A0A7G1H1D7-F1
#
_entry.id   AF-A0A7G1H1D7-F1
#
_cell.length_a   1.000
_cell.length_b   1.000
_cell.length_c   1.000
_cell.angle_alpha   90.00
_cell.angle_beta   90.00
_cell.angle_gamma   90.00
#
_symmetry.space_group_name_H-M   'P 1'
#
loop_
_entity.id
_entity.type
_entity.pdbx_description
1 polymer ?
#
loop_
_entity_poly.entity_id
_entity_poly.type
_entity_poly.pdbx_seq_one_letter_code
_entity_poly.pdbx_strand_id
1 'polypeptide(L)'
;MSVFCCLSSVHAERIKDIATFSGVRENELIGYGLVVGLNGTGDKDGTYIFQPFANMLNRMGINVNAADIKGKTKNIAAVIVTAKLPTMVKPGSKVDVQVSSIGDAKSLQGGTLLMTPLKGADGNVYAVAQGPVSIGGFVAGGAGAQAIKNHPNVGSVPNGAIVEKEVPVQLNDKNRLDLLLTVPDITTAKKTADRINMTLGGVFARAESPSVVSIKVPDIYASKVVDLMSKVELINVDVDAPARVVVNERTGTIVIGENVTISPIALAHGGLTIEIKTEYQVSQPPPLSPEKAETVVVPQKEVKAEEKKAALVEVKGATIGELAKALNALGVTPKDLIAILQAIKASGNLKAELVIM
;
A
#
# COMPACT_ATOMS: atom_id res chain seq x y z
N MET A 1 -9.85 -9.52 47.06
CA MET A 1 -8.84 -10.09 46.15
C MET A 1 -9.31 -9.78 44.73
N SER A 2 -8.97 -8.59 44.22
CA SER A 2 -9.31 -8.20 42.85
C SER A 2 -8.14 -8.56 41.95
N VAL A 3 -8.35 -9.55 41.09
CA VAL A 3 -7.42 -9.91 40.02
C VAL A 3 -7.45 -8.80 38.98
N PHE A 4 -6.41 -7.98 38.93
CA PHE A 4 -6.25 -6.98 37.87
C PHE A 4 -5.69 -7.70 36.65
N CYS A 5 -6.57 -8.05 35.72
CA CYS A 5 -6.20 -8.65 34.45
C CYS A 5 -5.53 -7.57 33.58
N CYS A 6 -4.24 -7.71 33.30
CA CYS A 6 -3.59 -6.95 32.24
C CYS A 6 -4.27 -7.31 30.91
N LEU A 7 -5.15 -6.43 30.44
CA LEU A 7 -5.68 -6.46 29.09
C LEU A 7 -4.53 -6.11 28.14
N SER A 8 -3.80 -7.12 27.68
CA SER A 8 -3.03 -7.02 26.45
C SER A 8 -4.00 -6.59 25.37
N SER A 9 -3.80 -5.42 24.76
CA SER A 9 -4.63 -4.98 23.65
C SER A 9 -4.33 -5.89 22.45
N VAL A 10 -5.08 -6.97 22.34
CA VAL A 10 -5.01 -7.87 21.20
C VAL A 10 -5.61 -7.12 20.02
N HIS A 11 -4.75 -6.66 19.10
CA HIS A 11 -5.18 -6.02 17.86
C HIS A 11 -5.72 -7.09 16.92
N ALA A 12 -7.03 -7.28 16.97
CA ALA A 12 -7.72 -8.15 16.04
C ALA A 12 -8.02 -7.34 14.76
N GLU A 13 -7.37 -7.68 13.66
CA GLU A 13 -7.62 -7.07 12.36
C GLU A 13 -8.73 -7.82 11.62
N ARG A 14 -9.53 -7.13 10.80
CA ARG A 14 -10.56 -7.82 10.02
C ARG A 14 -9.91 -8.56 8.87
N ILE A 15 -10.45 -9.73 8.52
CA ILE A 15 -9.97 -10.51 7.37
C ILE A 15 -9.90 -9.66 6.10
N LYS A 16 -10.87 -8.77 5.85
CA LYS A 16 -10.84 -7.88 4.67
C LYS A 16 -9.67 -6.89 4.62
N ASP A 17 -9.04 -6.59 5.76
CA ASP A 17 -7.93 -5.65 5.85
C ASP A 17 -6.58 -6.39 5.63
N ILE A 18 -6.54 -7.71 5.82
CA ILE A 18 -5.32 -8.53 5.77
C ILE A 18 -5.30 -9.55 4.63
N ALA A 19 -6.40 -9.72 3.90
CA ALA A 19 -6.55 -10.75 2.89
C ALA A 19 -7.56 -10.40 1.79
N THR A 20 -7.44 -11.07 0.65
CA THR A 20 -8.33 -10.92 -0.52
C THR A 20 -8.77 -12.28 -1.05
N PHE A 21 -9.98 -12.39 -1.62
CA PHE A 21 -10.42 -13.64 -2.22
C PHE A 21 -9.78 -13.89 -3.59
N SER A 22 -9.36 -15.15 -3.81
CA SER A 22 -8.83 -15.60 -5.10
C SER A 22 -9.87 -15.45 -6.21
N GLY A 23 -9.45 -14.81 -7.31
CA GLY A 23 -10.31 -14.46 -8.43
C GLY A 23 -10.98 -13.09 -8.31
N VAL A 24 -10.85 -12.41 -7.17
CA VAL A 24 -11.23 -11.00 -6.98
C VAL A 24 -9.97 -10.15 -7.20
N ARG A 25 -9.53 -10.02 -8.46
CA ARG A 25 -8.41 -9.15 -8.86
C ARG A 25 -8.86 -8.04 -9.81
N GLU A 26 -8.31 -6.84 -9.62
CA GLU A 26 -8.40 -5.79 -10.64
C GLU A 26 -7.75 -6.29 -11.94
N ASN A 27 -8.34 -5.92 -13.07
CA ASN A 27 -7.76 -6.23 -14.37
C ASN A 27 -7.27 -4.93 -15.01
N GLU A 28 -6.03 -4.93 -15.46
CA GLU A 28 -5.47 -3.78 -16.18
C GLU A 28 -5.96 -3.82 -17.63
N LEU A 29 -6.43 -2.67 -18.09
CA LEU A 29 -6.80 -2.45 -19.47
C LEU A 29 -5.84 -1.45 -20.10
N ILE A 30 -5.52 -1.67 -21.36
CA ILE A 30 -4.70 -0.79 -22.17
C ILE A 30 -5.36 -0.50 -23.51
N GLY A 31 -5.30 0.75 -23.94
CA GLY A 31 -5.77 1.20 -25.23
C GLY A 31 -4.77 2.14 -25.88
N TYR A 32 -4.74 2.12 -27.20
CA TYR A 32 -4.05 3.12 -28.00
C TYR A 32 -5.10 4.15 -28.46
N GLY A 33 -4.92 5.41 -28.06
CA GLY A 33 -5.87 6.49 -28.30
C GLY A 33 -5.24 7.71 -28.95
N LEU A 34 -6.10 8.67 -29.28
CA LEU A 34 -5.70 9.98 -29.80
C LEU A 34 -6.31 11.08 -28.94
N VAL A 35 -5.48 12.05 -28.54
CA VAL A 35 -5.93 13.28 -27.89
C VAL A 35 -5.90 14.40 -28.93
N VAL A 36 -7.02 15.12 -29.07
CA VAL A 36 -7.18 16.23 -30.04
C VAL A 36 -7.49 17.54 -29.33
N GLY A 37 -7.38 18.66 -30.04
CA GLY A 37 -7.68 19.99 -29.49
C GLY A 37 -6.51 20.61 -28.71
N LEU A 38 -5.30 20.06 -28.88
CA LEU A 38 -4.09 20.59 -28.27
C LEU A 38 -3.68 21.91 -28.94
N ASN A 39 -3.22 22.89 -28.16
CA ASN A 39 -2.84 24.21 -28.66
C ASN A 39 -1.38 24.23 -29.18
N GLY A 40 -1.11 23.49 -30.24
CA GLY A 40 0.24 23.39 -30.82
C GLY A 40 1.24 22.59 -29.98
N THR A 41 0.76 21.84 -28.98
CA THR A 41 1.55 21.02 -28.05
C THR A 41 1.48 19.52 -28.32
N GLY A 42 0.79 19.08 -29.37
CA GLY A 42 0.75 17.69 -29.82
C GLY A 42 2.06 17.23 -30.49
N ASP A 43 2.05 16.01 -31.03
CA ASP A 43 3.24 15.39 -31.62
C ASP A 43 3.67 16.13 -32.90
N LYS A 44 4.96 16.35 -33.08
CA LYS A 44 5.52 16.92 -34.31
C LYS A 44 5.87 15.80 -35.30
N ASP A 45 6.37 14.68 -34.79
CA ASP A 45 6.72 13.51 -35.59
C ASP A 45 5.63 12.45 -35.45
N GLY A 46 4.70 12.44 -36.40
CA GLY A 46 3.49 11.61 -36.31
C GLY A 46 3.65 10.18 -36.79
N THR A 47 4.87 9.60 -36.78
CA THR A 47 5.07 8.17 -37.08
C THR A 47 4.10 7.29 -36.30
N TYR A 48 3.75 7.70 -35.08
CA TYR A 48 2.78 7.03 -34.23
C TYR A 48 1.33 7.48 -34.45
N ILE A 49 1.05 8.70 -34.95
CA ILE A 49 -0.31 9.26 -35.13
C ILE A 49 -0.94 8.92 -36.50
N PHE A 50 -0.16 8.96 -37.58
CA PHE A 50 -0.74 9.10 -38.92
C PHE A 50 -1.60 7.91 -39.34
N GLN A 51 -1.13 6.68 -39.07
CA GLN A 51 -1.87 5.48 -39.44
C GLN A 51 -3.13 5.29 -38.57
N PRO A 52 -3.07 5.40 -37.23
CA PRO A 52 -4.28 5.33 -36.39
C PRO A 52 -5.31 6.40 -36.72
N PHE A 53 -4.87 7.65 -36.95
CA PHE A 53 -5.77 8.75 -37.28
C PHE A 53 -6.39 8.59 -38.67
N ALA A 54 -5.62 8.19 -39.68
CA ALA A 54 -6.16 7.86 -41.01
C ALA A 54 -7.16 6.70 -40.95
N ASN A 55 -6.85 5.63 -40.21
CA ASN A 55 -7.77 4.50 -40.00
C ASN A 55 -9.08 4.93 -39.35
N MET A 56 -9.02 5.85 -38.39
CA MET A 56 -10.20 6.42 -37.74
C MET A 56 -11.06 7.21 -38.74
N LEU A 57 -10.44 8.12 -39.51
CA LEU A 57 -11.14 8.91 -40.53
C LEU A 57 -11.77 8.01 -41.60
N ASN A 58 -11.04 6.98 -42.04
CA ASN A 58 -11.54 5.97 -42.99
C ASN A 58 -12.77 5.23 -42.44
N ARG A 59 -12.76 4.86 -41.15
CA ARG A 59 -13.94 4.26 -40.48
C ARG A 59 -15.13 5.21 -40.38
N MET A 60 -14.89 6.52 -40.39
CA MET A 60 -15.92 7.57 -40.44
C MET A 60 -16.36 7.91 -41.87
N GLY A 61 -15.87 7.18 -42.88
CA GLY A 61 -16.22 7.41 -44.29
C GLY A 61 -15.40 8.49 -44.99
N ILE A 62 -14.37 9.03 -44.33
CA ILE A 62 -13.47 10.04 -44.92
C ILE A 62 -12.22 9.32 -45.41
N ASN A 63 -12.06 9.23 -46.74
CA ASN A 63 -10.91 8.58 -47.34
C ASN A 63 -9.66 9.46 -47.25
N VAL A 64 -8.73 9.08 -46.38
CA VAL A 64 -7.47 9.83 -46.16
C VAL A 64 -6.31 8.85 -46.08
N ASN A 65 -5.22 9.15 -46.78
CA ASN A 65 -3.97 8.40 -46.62
C ASN A 65 -3.13 9.00 -45.50
N ALA A 66 -2.38 8.16 -44.78
CA ALA A 66 -1.49 8.61 -43.70
C ALA A 66 -0.47 9.67 -44.18
N ALA A 67 -0.07 9.62 -45.45
CA ALA A 67 0.82 10.60 -46.08
C ALA A 67 0.21 12.02 -46.14
N ASP A 68 -1.11 12.13 -46.27
CA ASP A 68 -1.82 13.42 -46.43
C ASP A 68 -1.84 14.24 -45.13
N ILE A 69 -1.63 13.56 -44.00
CA ILE A 69 -1.67 14.06 -42.62
C ILE A 69 -0.26 14.43 -42.13
N LYS A 70 0.78 13.92 -42.79
CA LYS A 70 2.18 14.06 -42.38
C LYS A 70 2.60 15.54 -42.26
N GLY A 71 3.11 15.91 -41.08
CA GLY A 71 3.62 17.25 -40.79
C GLY A 71 2.58 18.34 -40.50
N LYS A 72 1.28 17.99 -40.45
CA LYS A 72 0.18 18.96 -40.28
C LYS A 72 -0.43 19.04 -38.87
N THR A 73 -0.03 18.18 -37.94
CA THR A 73 -0.82 17.94 -36.72
C THR A 73 -0.09 18.24 -35.41
N LYS A 74 0.20 19.51 -35.11
CA LYS A 74 0.63 19.91 -33.75
C LYS A 74 -0.52 19.96 -32.73
N ASN A 75 -1.73 19.60 -33.15
CA ASN A 75 -2.95 19.68 -32.34
C ASN A 75 -3.50 18.30 -31.95
N ILE A 76 -2.73 17.24 -32.25
CA ILE A 76 -3.07 15.85 -31.99
C ILE A 76 -1.86 15.18 -31.31
N ALA A 77 -2.12 14.33 -30.32
CA ALA A 77 -1.10 13.49 -29.70
C ALA A 77 -1.54 12.01 -29.71
N ALA A 78 -0.61 11.12 -30.02
CA ALA A 78 -0.75 9.70 -29.78
C ALA A 78 -0.62 9.43 -28.28
N VAL A 79 -1.55 8.65 -27.71
CA VAL A 79 -1.55 8.35 -26.28
C VAL A 79 -1.78 6.87 -26.02
N ILE A 80 -1.18 6.38 -24.94
CA ILE A 80 -1.59 5.15 -24.28
C ILE A 80 -2.57 5.51 -23.17
N VAL A 81 -3.71 4.83 -23.18
CA VAL A 81 -4.75 4.94 -22.16
C VAL A 81 -4.71 3.67 -21.32
N THR A 82 -4.56 3.82 -20.01
CA THR A 82 -4.63 2.72 -19.07
C THR A 82 -5.81 2.90 -18.14
N ALA A 83 -6.45 1.80 -17.76
CA ALA A 83 -7.52 1.79 -16.79
C ALA A 83 -7.39 0.57 -15.89
N LYS A 84 -7.80 0.72 -14.63
CA LYS A 84 -7.98 -0.41 -13.72
C LYS A 84 -9.45 -0.76 -13.71
N LEU A 85 -9.78 -1.96 -14.17
CA LEU A 85 -11.14 -2.48 -14.16
C LEU A 85 -11.38 -3.20 -12.84
N PRO A 86 -12.27 -2.68 -11.97
CA PRO A 86 -12.61 -3.34 -10.73
C PRO A 86 -13.26 -4.70 -10.98
N THR A 87 -13.20 -5.54 -9.96
CA THR A 87 -13.88 -6.83 -9.94
C THR A 87 -15.39 -6.64 -9.89
N MET A 88 -16.14 -7.53 -10.55
CA MET A 88 -17.61 -7.55 -10.55
C MET A 88 -18.28 -6.28 -11.09
N VAL A 89 -17.52 -5.45 -11.81
CA VAL A 89 -18.05 -4.26 -12.44
C VAL A 89 -19.09 -4.64 -13.50
N LYS A 90 -20.21 -3.92 -13.51
CA LYS A 90 -21.31 -4.18 -14.45
C LYS A 90 -21.19 -3.31 -15.69
N PRO A 91 -21.64 -3.80 -16.88
CA PRO A 91 -21.71 -2.97 -18.07
C PRO A 91 -22.48 -1.66 -17.80
N GLY A 92 -21.99 -0.55 -18.34
CA GLY A 92 -22.49 0.81 -18.09
C GLY A 92 -21.84 1.52 -16.90
N SER A 93 -21.08 0.81 -16.05
CA SER A 93 -20.30 1.45 -14.99
C SER A 93 -19.21 2.34 -15.58
N LYS A 94 -18.88 3.42 -14.88
CA LYS A 94 -17.78 4.32 -15.27
C LYS A 94 -16.54 4.03 -14.45
N VAL A 95 -15.37 4.11 -15.08
CA VAL A 95 -14.07 3.99 -14.43
C VAL A 95 -13.15 5.12 -14.88
N ASP A 96 -12.25 5.51 -13.99
CA ASP A 96 -11.22 6.49 -14.28
C ASP A 96 -10.18 5.90 -15.23
N VAL A 97 -9.64 6.73 -16.11
CA VAL A 97 -8.54 6.34 -17.00
C VAL A 97 -7.39 7.31 -16.89
N GLN A 98 -6.18 6.77 -17.02
CA GLN A 98 -4.96 7.54 -17.14
C GLN A 98 -4.55 7.60 -18.61
N VAL A 99 -4.08 8.76 -19.04
CA VAL A 99 -3.72 9.03 -20.43
C VAL A 99 -2.28 9.54 -20.43
N SER A 100 -1.42 8.87 -21.20
CA SER A 100 0.00 9.20 -21.28
C SER A 100 0.41 9.34 -22.74
N SER A 101 1.10 10.42 -23.08
CA SER A 101 1.68 10.59 -24.42
C SER A 101 2.70 9.50 -24.72
N ILE A 102 2.63 8.91 -25.92
CA ILE A 102 3.66 7.98 -26.43
C ILE A 102 4.61 8.67 -27.42
N GLY A 103 4.17 9.78 -28.03
CA GLY A 103 4.97 10.57 -28.96
C GLY A 103 5.73 11.72 -28.29
N ASP A 104 6.08 12.72 -29.10
CA ASP A 104 6.85 13.91 -28.70
C ASP A 104 5.98 15.11 -28.28
N ALA A 105 4.70 14.90 -27.96
CA ALA A 105 3.80 15.93 -27.47
C ALA A 105 4.36 16.61 -26.22
N LYS A 106 4.35 17.95 -26.25
CA LYS A 106 4.82 18.81 -25.16
C LYS A 106 3.84 18.88 -24.00
N SER A 107 2.54 18.74 -24.27
CA SER A 107 1.48 18.83 -23.26
C SER A 107 0.17 18.26 -23.78
N LEU A 108 -0.54 17.53 -22.92
CA LEU A 108 -1.92 17.06 -23.14
C LEU A 108 -2.97 18.06 -22.61
N GLN A 109 -2.55 19.21 -22.09
CA GLN A 109 -3.43 20.22 -21.52
C GLN A 109 -4.50 20.70 -22.50
N GLY A 110 -5.75 20.72 -22.04
CA GLY A 110 -6.90 21.18 -22.84
C GLY A 110 -7.30 20.22 -23.97
N GLY A 111 -6.63 19.07 -24.08
CA GLY A 111 -6.96 18.05 -25.05
C GLY A 111 -8.21 17.24 -24.67
N THR A 112 -8.82 16.64 -25.68
CA THR A 112 -9.92 15.68 -25.53
C THR A 112 -9.48 14.33 -26.06
N LEU A 113 -9.56 13.29 -25.23
CA LEU A 113 -9.37 11.90 -25.62
C LEU A 113 -10.54 11.46 -26.50
N LEU A 114 -10.22 11.03 -27.72
CA LEU A 114 -11.19 10.41 -28.62
C LEU A 114 -11.51 8.99 -28.17
N MET A 115 -12.68 8.50 -28.60
CA MET A 115 -13.18 7.16 -28.28
C MET A 115 -12.10 6.10 -28.49
N THR A 116 -11.63 5.52 -27.40
CA THR A 116 -10.48 4.61 -27.35
C THR A 116 -10.91 3.28 -26.70
N PRO A 117 -10.92 2.17 -27.46
CA PRO A 117 -11.22 0.86 -26.89
C PRO A 117 -10.08 0.40 -25.99
N LEU A 118 -10.41 -0.03 -24.76
CA LEU A 118 -9.48 -0.55 -23.78
C LEU A 118 -9.56 -2.07 -23.74
N LYS A 119 -8.41 -2.71 -23.96
CA LYS A 119 -8.27 -4.16 -24.06
C LYS A 119 -7.61 -4.74 -22.82
N GLY A 120 -8.06 -5.93 -22.41
CA GLY A 120 -7.36 -6.73 -21.42
C GLY A 120 -6.15 -7.47 -22.02
N ALA A 121 -5.42 -8.19 -21.18
CA ALA A 121 -4.28 -9.01 -21.59
C ALA A 121 -4.66 -10.16 -22.56
N ASP A 122 -5.93 -10.52 -22.62
CA ASP A 122 -6.50 -11.49 -23.56
C ASP A 122 -6.83 -10.90 -24.95
N GLY A 123 -6.64 -9.59 -25.13
CA GLY A 123 -6.91 -8.86 -26.37
C GLY A 123 -8.39 -8.46 -26.58
N ASN A 124 -9.29 -8.84 -25.67
CA ASN A 124 -10.70 -8.47 -25.74
C ASN A 124 -10.94 -7.05 -25.23
N VAL A 125 -11.90 -6.34 -25.83
CA VAL A 125 -12.30 -4.99 -25.37
C VAL A 125 -13.28 -5.13 -24.20
N TYR A 126 -12.95 -4.51 -23.07
CA TYR A 126 -13.77 -4.52 -21.86
C TYR A 126 -14.40 -3.17 -21.54
N ALA A 127 -13.76 -2.08 -21.94
CA ALA A 127 -14.24 -0.72 -21.72
C ALA A 127 -13.90 0.18 -22.90
N VAL A 128 -14.61 1.30 -23.03
CA VAL A 128 -14.37 2.34 -24.03
C VAL A 128 -14.15 3.66 -23.31
N ALA A 129 -13.00 4.28 -23.52
CA ALA A 129 -12.59 5.54 -22.90
C ALA A 129 -12.79 6.73 -23.83
N GLN A 130 -13.34 7.83 -23.30
CA GLN A 130 -13.48 9.11 -24.00
C GLN A 130 -13.63 10.25 -23.00
N GLY A 131 -13.15 11.45 -23.35
CA GLY A 131 -13.49 12.65 -22.59
C GLY A 131 -12.37 13.68 -22.49
N PRO A 132 -12.63 14.81 -21.81
CA PRO A 132 -11.63 15.86 -21.62
C PRO A 132 -10.48 15.37 -20.74
N VAL A 133 -9.24 15.61 -21.17
CA VAL A 133 -8.05 15.23 -20.41
C VAL A 133 -7.76 16.29 -19.35
N SER A 134 -7.80 15.86 -18.10
CA SER A 134 -7.41 16.68 -16.95
C SER A 134 -5.96 16.38 -16.59
N ILE A 135 -5.10 17.39 -16.66
CA ILE A 135 -3.72 17.30 -16.18
C ILE A 135 -3.62 17.95 -14.79
N GLY A 136 -2.93 17.29 -13.85
CA GLY A 136 -2.85 17.73 -12.45
C GLY A 136 -1.99 18.97 -12.21
N GLY A 137 -1.65 19.75 -13.24
CA GLY A 137 -0.68 20.82 -13.14
C GLY A 137 -0.88 22.01 -14.06
N PHE A 138 -0.43 23.16 -13.57
CA PHE A 138 -0.37 24.42 -14.30
C PHE A 138 1.08 24.75 -14.63
N VAL A 139 1.37 25.06 -15.89
CA VAL A 139 2.66 25.63 -16.31
C VAL A 139 2.57 27.14 -16.12
N ALA A 140 2.97 27.64 -14.95
CA ALA A 140 3.22 29.07 -14.74
C ALA A 140 4.68 29.37 -15.08
N GLY A 141 4.92 30.22 -16.07
CA GLY A 141 6.27 30.66 -16.44
C GLY A 141 6.27 32.08 -16.99
N GLY A 142 6.63 33.04 -16.14
CA GLY A 142 7.15 34.35 -16.54
C GLY A 142 8.66 34.27 -16.84
N ALA A 143 9.19 35.31 -17.49
CA ALA A 143 10.47 35.39 -18.21
C ALA A 143 11.80 35.12 -17.44
N GLY A 144 11.81 34.37 -16.34
CA GLY A 144 13.04 34.09 -15.58
C GLY A 144 13.12 32.72 -14.88
N ALA A 145 12.01 32.04 -14.63
CA ALA A 145 12.04 30.70 -14.03
C ALA A 145 10.75 29.92 -14.35
N GLN A 146 10.87 28.83 -15.13
CA GLN A 146 9.78 27.87 -15.30
C GLN A 146 9.80 26.89 -14.13
N ALA A 147 8.95 27.10 -13.14
CA ALA A 147 8.70 26.10 -12.10
C ALA A 147 7.65 25.11 -12.61
N ILE A 148 8.09 24.06 -13.30
CA ILE A 148 7.22 22.96 -13.71
C ILE A 148 6.90 22.13 -12.46
N LYS A 149 5.70 22.28 -11.89
CA LYS A 149 5.29 21.52 -10.69
C LYS A 149 4.73 20.13 -11.00
N ASN A 150 4.51 19.78 -12.28
CA ASN A 150 3.88 18.51 -12.71
C ASN A 150 4.30 18.09 -14.13
N HIS A 151 4.05 16.83 -14.48
CA HIS A 151 4.30 16.27 -15.81
C HIS A 151 3.16 16.62 -16.80
N PRO A 152 3.39 17.47 -17.82
CA PRO A 152 2.34 17.93 -18.75
C PRO A 152 1.90 16.88 -19.78
N ASN A 153 2.66 15.80 -19.92
CA ASN A 153 2.46 14.70 -20.87
C ASN A 153 1.62 13.54 -20.29
N VAL A 154 1.19 13.65 -19.03
CA VAL A 154 0.33 12.67 -18.36
C VAL A 154 -0.91 13.37 -17.84
N GLY A 155 -2.07 12.76 -18.06
CA GLY A 155 -3.35 13.24 -17.60
C GLY A 155 -4.27 12.10 -17.14
N SER A 156 -5.45 12.46 -16.68
CA SER A 156 -6.52 11.55 -16.32
C SER A 156 -7.83 12.01 -16.93
N VAL A 157 -8.72 11.08 -17.24
CA VAL A 157 -10.12 11.37 -17.58
C VAL A 157 -10.98 10.70 -16.50
N PRO A 158 -11.40 11.45 -15.47
CA PRO A 158 -12.25 10.92 -14.41
C PRO A 158 -13.58 10.43 -14.99
N ASN A 159 -13.99 9.22 -14.60
CA ASN A 159 -15.17 8.52 -15.12
C ASN A 159 -15.21 8.48 -16.66
N GLY A 160 -14.05 8.47 -17.30
CA GLY A 160 -13.88 8.59 -18.74
C GLY A 160 -14.08 7.30 -19.50
N ALA A 161 -13.97 6.14 -18.86
CA ALA A 161 -14.25 4.85 -19.49
C ALA A 161 -15.59 4.28 -19.05
N ILE A 162 -16.35 3.79 -20.03
CA ILE A 162 -17.60 3.04 -19.82
C ILE A 162 -17.28 1.57 -20.03
N VAL A 163 -17.66 0.73 -19.06
CA VAL A 163 -17.50 -0.72 -19.16
C VAL A 163 -18.55 -1.27 -20.13
N GLU A 164 -18.08 -1.96 -21.17
CA GLU A 164 -18.94 -2.60 -22.19
C GLU A 164 -19.14 -4.09 -21.88
N LYS A 165 -18.14 -4.73 -21.30
CA LYS A 165 -18.15 -6.17 -21.03
C LYS A 165 -17.73 -6.45 -19.60
N GLU A 166 -18.50 -7.27 -18.90
CA GLU A 166 -18.08 -7.79 -17.60
C GLU A 166 -16.98 -8.84 -17.78
N VAL A 167 -16.04 -8.87 -16.84
CA VAL A 167 -15.14 -10.01 -16.68
C VAL A 167 -15.94 -11.07 -15.92
N PRO A 168 -16.30 -12.22 -16.55
CA PRO A 168 -17.12 -13.21 -15.89
C PRO A 168 -16.35 -13.78 -14.70
N VAL A 169 -16.88 -13.58 -13.50
CA VAL A 169 -16.39 -14.28 -12.31
C VAL A 169 -17.56 -15.06 -11.75
N GLN A 170 -17.51 -16.37 -11.99
CA GLN A 170 -18.43 -17.33 -11.40
C GLN A 170 -18.00 -17.56 -9.96
N LEU A 171 -18.63 -16.84 -9.02
CA LEU A 171 -18.47 -17.07 -7.59
C LEU A 171 -19.44 -18.15 -7.09
N ASN A 172 -20.68 -18.19 -7.61
CA ASN A 172 -21.75 -19.04 -7.09
C ASN A 172 -21.60 -20.54 -7.40
N ASP A 173 -20.83 -20.92 -8.42
CA ASP A 173 -20.61 -22.34 -8.77
C ASP A 173 -19.34 -22.91 -8.12
N LYS A 174 -18.69 -22.14 -7.23
CA LYS A 174 -17.47 -22.59 -6.55
C LYS A 174 -17.80 -23.35 -5.29
N ASN A 175 -17.44 -24.63 -5.25
CA ASN A 175 -17.47 -25.45 -4.03
C ASN A 175 -16.33 -25.10 -3.05
N ARG A 176 -15.38 -24.25 -3.47
CA ARG A 176 -14.20 -23.84 -2.70
C ARG A 176 -13.86 -22.38 -2.99
N LEU A 177 -13.61 -21.62 -1.93
CA LEU A 177 -13.07 -20.27 -1.96
C LEU A 177 -11.65 -20.31 -1.41
N ASP A 178 -10.71 -19.66 -2.07
CA ASP A 178 -9.37 -19.48 -1.53
C ASP A 178 -9.21 -18.02 -1.10
N LEU A 179 -8.76 -17.82 0.13
CA LEU A 179 -8.44 -16.52 0.71
C LEU A 179 -6.92 -16.34 0.70
N LEU A 180 -6.46 -15.24 0.11
CA LEU A 180 -5.05 -14.90 -0.09
C LEU A 180 -4.65 -13.84 0.93
N LEU A 181 -3.76 -14.17 1.86
CA LEU A 181 -3.20 -13.20 2.82
C LEU A 181 -2.25 -12.24 2.12
N THR A 182 -2.33 -10.95 2.47
CA THR A 182 -1.47 -9.89 1.94
C THR A 182 -0.02 -10.08 2.38
N VAL A 183 0.19 -10.46 3.64
CA VAL A 183 1.50 -10.80 4.21
C VAL A 183 1.55 -12.31 4.45
N PRO A 184 2.47 -13.04 3.80
CA PRO A 184 2.65 -14.47 4.04
C PRO A 184 3.09 -14.75 5.48
N ASP A 185 2.26 -15.45 6.25
CA ASP A 185 2.60 -15.92 7.59
C ASP A 185 1.79 -17.18 7.97
N ILE A 186 2.51 -18.23 8.39
CA ILE A 186 1.90 -19.54 8.71
C ILE A 186 0.99 -19.42 9.94
N THR A 187 1.42 -18.66 10.95
CA THR A 187 0.67 -18.50 12.21
C THR A 187 -0.65 -17.78 11.96
N THR A 188 -0.60 -16.68 11.20
CA THR A 188 -1.76 -15.88 10.80
C THR A 188 -2.70 -16.68 9.90
N ALA A 189 -2.19 -17.45 8.93
CA ALA A 189 -3.01 -18.33 8.10
C ALA A 189 -3.75 -19.38 8.94
N LYS A 190 -3.06 -20.01 9.91
CA LYS A 190 -3.66 -21.00 10.80
C LYS A 190 -4.74 -20.39 11.70
N LYS A 191 -4.45 -19.26 12.36
CA LYS A 191 -5.42 -18.51 13.18
C LYS A 191 -6.64 -18.08 12.38
N THR A 192 -6.42 -17.62 11.14
CA THR A 192 -7.50 -17.23 10.21
C THR A 192 -8.42 -18.42 9.93
N ALA A 193 -7.86 -19.57 9.56
CA ALA A 193 -8.64 -20.78 9.29
C ALA A 193 -9.45 -21.24 10.52
N ASP A 194 -8.83 -21.22 11.71
CA ASP A 194 -9.49 -21.62 12.96
C ASP A 194 -10.64 -20.67 13.32
N ARG A 195 -10.45 -19.37 13.12
CA ARG A 195 -11.49 -18.36 13.37
C ARG A 195 -12.66 -18.46 12.40
N ILE A 196 -12.39 -18.76 11.13
CA ILE A 196 -13.42 -19.05 10.14
C ILE A 196 -14.22 -20.29 10.56
N ASN A 197 -13.54 -21.37 10.95
CA ASN A 197 -14.19 -22.60 11.41
C ASN A 197 -15.10 -22.37 12.63
N MET A 198 -14.62 -21.61 13.62
CA MET A 198 -15.41 -21.21 14.79
C MET A 198 -16.67 -20.43 14.40
N THR A 199 -16.55 -19.51 13.42
CA THR A 199 -17.66 -18.64 12.99
C THR A 199 -18.70 -19.37 12.13
N LEU A 200 -18.26 -20.37 11.37
CA LEU A 200 -19.12 -21.20 10.52
C LEU A 200 -19.67 -22.44 11.23
N GLY A 201 -19.14 -22.79 12.42
CA GLY A 201 -19.62 -23.91 13.23
C GLY A 201 -19.24 -25.29 12.68
N GLY A 202 -18.08 -25.41 12.03
CA GLY A 202 -17.61 -26.66 11.44
C GLY A 202 -16.22 -26.56 10.83
N VAL A 203 -15.72 -27.67 10.26
CA VAL A 203 -14.40 -27.71 9.61
C VAL A 203 -14.56 -27.40 8.12
N PHE A 204 -14.57 -26.11 7.81
CA PHE A 204 -14.73 -25.60 6.44
C PHE A 204 -13.45 -24.96 5.90
N ALA A 205 -12.64 -24.34 6.76
CA ALA A 205 -11.42 -23.65 6.40
C ALA A 205 -10.15 -24.42 6.83
N ARG A 206 -9.12 -24.36 5.98
CA ARG A 206 -7.79 -24.94 6.21
C ARG A 206 -6.71 -24.01 5.66
N ALA A 207 -5.67 -23.78 6.45
CA ALA A 207 -4.44 -23.14 5.96
C ALA A 207 -3.68 -24.15 5.09
N GLU A 208 -3.56 -23.86 3.80
CA GLU A 208 -2.83 -24.70 2.83
C GLU A 208 -1.37 -24.25 2.72
N SER A 209 -1.12 -22.95 2.88
CA SER A 209 0.21 -22.35 2.84
C SER A 209 0.26 -21.08 3.70
N PRO A 210 1.44 -20.46 3.91
CA PRO A 210 1.55 -19.19 4.63
C PRO A 210 0.71 -18.04 4.04
N SER A 211 0.32 -18.15 2.76
CA SER A 211 -0.45 -17.10 2.07
C SER A 211 -1.87 -17.52 1.71
N VAL A 212 -2.22 -18.80 1.85
CA VAL A 212 -3.49 -19.33 1.30
C VAL A 212 -4.27 -20.07 2.38
N VAL A 213 -5.49 -19.59 2.61
CA VAL A 213 -6.51 -20.25 3.43
C VAL A 213 -7.64 -20.70 2.53
N SER A 214 -7.79 -22.02 2.38
CA SER A 214 -8.87 -22.63 1.61
C SER A 214 -10.12 -22.78 2.45
N ILE A 215 -11.27 -22.42 1.92
CA ILE A 215 -12.59 -22.49 2.55
C ILE A 215 -13.52 -23.32 1.65
N LYS A 216 -13.93 -24.49 2.12
CA LYS A 216 -15.02 -25.27 1.52
C LYS A 216 -16.34 -24.55 1.76
N VAL A 217 -17.10 -24.31 0.70
CA VAL A 217 -18.41 -23.65 0.81
C VAL A 217 -19.40 -24.62 1.45
N PRO A 218 -20.02 -24.29 2.60
CA PRO A 218 -21.07 -25.11 3.19
C PRO A 218 -22.31 -25.13 2.29
N ASP A 219 -23.08 -26.23 2.30
CA ASP A 219 -24.26 -26.40 1.42
C ASP A 219 -25.30 -25.28 1.60
N ILE A 220 -25.44 -24.76 2.83
CA ILE A 220 -26.31 -23.61 3.15
C ILE A 220 -25.94 -22.32 2.40
N TYR A 221 -24.68 -22.21 1.94
CA TYR A 221 -24.14 -21.07 1.21
C TYR A 221 -23.86 -21.38 -0.27
N ALA A 222 -24.20 -22.58 -0.76
CA ALA A 222 -23.92 -22.99 -2.15
C ALA A 222 -24.49 -22.01 -3.19
N SER A 223 -25.69 -21.48 -2.97
CA SER A 223 -26.29 -20.45 -3.85
C SER A 223 -26.16 -19.02 -3.29
N LYS A 224 -25.40 -18.83 -2.21
CA LYS A 224 -25.25 -17.57 -1.46
C LYS A 224 -23.78 -17.33 -1.10
N VAL A 225 -22.90 -17.54 -2.06
CA VAL A 225 -21.44 -17.45 -1.86
C VAL A 225 -21.03 -16.03 -1.44
N VAL A 226 -21.71 -15.00 -1.96
CA VAL A 226 -21.49 -13.60 -1.56
C VAL A 226 -21.78 -13.38 -0.08
N ASP A 227 -22.85 -13.99 0.47
CA ASP A 227 -23.17 -13.89 1.89
C ASP A 227 -22.08 -14.55 2.76
N LEU A 228 -21.54 -15.69 2.30
CA LEU A 228 -20.40 -16.35 2.95
C LEU A 228 -19.15 -15.47 2.93
N MET A 229 -18.82 -14.88 1.77
CA MET A 229 -17.66 -13.99 1.62
C MET A 229 -17.77 -12.79 2.56
N SER A 230 -18.92 -12.13 2.59
CA SER A 230 -19.17 -10.99 3.50
C SER A 230 -19.05 -11.39 4.97
N LYS A 231 -19.60 -12.56 5.33
CA LYS A 231 -19.49 -13.08 6.70
C LYS A 231 -18.04 -13.37 7.09
N VAL A 232 -17.24 -13.91 6.18
CA VAL A 232 -15.81 -14.19 6.40
C VAL A 232 -15.01 -12.90 6.52
N GLU A 233 -15.25 -11.90 5.66
CA GLU A 233 -14.53 -10.62 5.66
C GLU A 233 -14.64 -9.84 6.98
N LEU A 234 -15.77 -9.97 7.68
CA LEU A 234 -16.05 -9.29 8.94
C LEU A 234 -15.42 -9.97 10.16
N ILE A 235 -14.82 -11.15 9.99
CA ILE A 235 -14.17 -11.88 11.09
C ILE A 235 -12.90 -11.14 11.50
N ASN A 236 -12.75 -10.93 12.80
CA ASN A 236 -11.50 -10.40 13.36
C ASN A 236 -10.54 -11.56 13.69
N VAL A 237 -9.28 -11.40 13.26
CA VAL A 237 -8.18 -12.34 13.46
C VAL A 237 -6.98 -11.60 14.01
N ASP A 238 -6.31 -12.23 14.97
CA ASP A 238 -5.08 -11.71 15.54
C ASP A 238 -3.93 -12.00 14.58
N VAL A 239 -3.46 -10.97 13.88
CA VAL A 239 -2.30 -11.07 13.01
C VAL A 239 -1.01 -10.98 13.81
N ASP A 240 -0.02 -11.76 13.41
CA ASP A 240 1.34 -11.62 13.91
C ASP A 240 2.16 -10.81 12.90
N ALA A 241 2.15 -9.49 13.06
CA ALA A 241 2.92 -8.60 12.20
C ALA A 241 4.40 -8.64 12.60
N PRO A 242 5.34 -8.87 11.67
CA PRO A 242 6.76 -8.83 12.00
C PRO A 242 7.11 -7.43 12.50
N ALA A 243 7.96 -7.36 13.53
CA ALA A 243 8.53 -6.11 13.98
C ALA A 243 9.40 -5.52 12.87
N ARG A 244 9.11 -4.30 12.38
CA ARG A 244 9.88 -3.64 11.30
C ARG A 244 10.33 -2.25 11.72
N VAL A 245 11.54 -1.87 11.28
CA VAL A 245 12.08 -0.52 11.39
C VAL A 245 12.41 -0.04 9.98
N VAL A 246 11.77 1.04 9.54
CA VAL A 246 11.99 1.65 8.22
C VAL A 246 12.76 2.94 8.42
N VAL A 247 13.89 3.09 7.72
CA VAL A 247 14.72 4.31 7.77
C VAL A 247 14.88 4.85 6.36
N ASN A 248 14.57 6.12 6.17
CA ASN A 248 14.81 6.81 4.91
C ASN A 248 16.13 7.60 4.97
N GLU A 249 17.13 7.20 4.19
CA GLU A 249 18.48 7.77 4.25
C GLU A 249 18.50 9.26 3.88
N ARG A 250 17.67 9.65 2.90
CA ARG A 250 17.62 11.01 2.36
C ARG A 250 16.95 12.01 3.30
N THR A 251 15.88 11.59 3.98
CA THR A 251 15.08 12.47 4.84
C THR A 251 15.40 12.34 6.32
N GLY A 252 16.11 11.27 6.72
CA GLY A 252 16.32 10.93 8.13
C GLY A 252 15.04 10.47 8.83
N THR A 253 13.96 10.19 8.08
CA THR A 253 12.69 9.73 8.66
C THR A 253 12.83 8.29 9.12
N ILE A 254 12.43 8.01 10.37
CA ILE A 254 12.47 6.69 10.98
C ILE A 254 11.05 6.31 11.39
N VAL A 255 10.57 5.16 10.92
CA VAL A 255 9.27 4.57 11.29
C VAL A 255 9.54 3.26 12.01
N ILE A 256 8.99 3.11 13.22
CA ILE A 256 9.26 1.96 14.09
C ILE A 256 7.92 1.29 14.36
N GLY A 257 7.83 0.01 14.03
CA GLY A 257 6.67 -0.83 14.36
C GLY A 257 6.55 -1.07 15.86
N GLU A 258 5.33 -1.37 16.31
CA GLU A 258 4.99 -1.53 17.73
C GLU A 258 5.79 -2.67 18.41
N ASN A 259 5.97 -3.80 17.73
CA ASN A 259 6.59 -5.01 18.29
C ASN A 259 8.12 -5.00 18.28
N VAL A 260 8.74 -3.85 18.02
CA VAL A 260 10.19 -3.72 17.87
C VAL A 260 10.87 -3.63 19.24
N THR A 261 11.72 -4.60 19.56
CA THR A 261 12.47 -4.66 20.84
C THR A 261 13.98 -4.74 20.62
N ILE A 262 14.73 -4.19 21.59
CA ILE A 262 16.20 -4.29 21.65
C ILE A 262 16.58 -5.04 22.92
N SER A 263 17.48 -6.01 22.81
CA SER A 263 18.13 -6.63 23.96
C SER A 263 19.26 -5.74 24.51
N PRO A 264 19.61 -5.85 25.81
CA PRO A 264 20.73 -5.11 26.39
C PRO A 264 22.01 -5.21 25.54
N ILE A 265 22.62 -4.07 25.25
CA ILE A 265 23.83 -3.98 24.43
C ILE A 265 24.60 -2.71 24.78
N ALA A 266 25.93 -2.81 24.76
CA ALA A 266 26.83 -1.66 24.78
C ALA A 266 27.38 -1.43 23.37
N LEU A 267 27.26 -0.21 22.85
CA LEU A 267 27.71 0.17 21.52
C LEU A 267 28.66 1.36 21.62
N ALA A 268 29.81 1.26 20.94
CA ALA A 268 30.73 2.37 20.74
C ALA A 268 30.77 2.71 19.24
N HIS A 269 30.36 3.93 18.87
CA HIS A 269 30.35 4.38 17.47
C HIS A 269 30.64 5.89 17.38
N GLY A 270 31.63 6.29 16.57
CA GLY A 270 31.92 7.72 16.34
C GLY A 270 32.30 8.53 17.60
N GLY A 271 32.82 7.89 18.64
CA GLY A 271 33.14 8.53 19.93
C GLY A 271 31.97 8.57 20.93
N LEU A 272 30.81 8.04 20.58
CA LEU A 272 29.65 7.86 21.47
C LEU A 272 29.65 6.44 22.04
N THR A 273 29.55 6.33 23.36
CA THR A 273 29.33 5.06 24.07
C THR A 273 27.91 5.02 24.60
N ILE A 274 27.12 4.06 24.12
CA ILE A 274 25.71 3.89 24.47
C ILE A 274 25.59 2.56 25.19
N GLU A 275 25.01 2.55 26.39
CA GLU A 275 24.77 1.33 27.16
C GLU A 275 23.27 1.18 27.42
N ILE A 276 22.68 0.09 26.90
CA ILE A 276 21.27 -0.23 27.09
C ILE A 276 21.19 -1.30 28.18
N LYS A 277 20.67 -0.94 29.36
CA LYS A 277 20.41 -1.84 30.48
C LYS A 277 18.92 -2.07 30.67
N THR A 278 18.55 -3.29 31.07
CA THR A 278 17.21 -3.58 31.57
C THR A 278 17.28 -3.58 33.10
N GLU A 279 16.66 -2.59 33.73
CA GLU A 279 16.53 -2.55 35.19
C GLU A 279 15.24 -3.26 35.61
N TYR A 280 15.36 -4.25 36.48
CA TYR A 280 14.23 -4.87 37.15
C TYR A 280 14.16 -4.33 38.58
N GLN A 281 13.06 -3.64 38.92
CA GLN A 281 12.78 -3.27 40.30
C GLN A 281 11.89 -4.33 40.95
N VAL A 282 12.29 -4.76 42.14
CA VAL A 282 11.52 -5.66 43.01
C VAL A 282 10.81 -4.83 44.07
N SER A 283 9.48 -4.94 44.13
CA SER A 283 8.69 -4.37 45.24
C SER A 283 8.69 -5.37 46.39
N GLN A 284 9.60 -5.19 47.35
CA GLN A 284 9.65 -6.03 48.53
C GLN A 284 8.80 -5.40 49.66
N PRO A 285 7.88 -6.16 50.28
CA PRO A 285 7.07 -5.66 51.38
C PRO A 285 7.93 -5.20 52.59
N PRO A 286 7.50 -4.20 53.38
CA PRO A 286 8.23 -3.72 54.55
C PRO A 286 8.49 -4.83 55.60
N PRO A 287 9.49 -4.67 56.50
CA PRO A 287 9.97 -5.72 57.44
C PRO A 287 8.97 -6.24 58.49
N LEU A 288 7.72 -5.79 58.49
CA LEU A 288 6.63 -6.20 59.40
C LEU A 288 5.39 -6.69 58.64
N SER A 289 5.56 -7.10 57.38
CA SER A 289 4.48 -7.66 56.57
C SER A 289 4.13 -9.10 57.03
N PRO A 290 2.85 -9.51 56.99
CA PRO A 290 2.44 -10.85 57.45
C PRO A 290 3.19 -11.97 56.71
N GLU A 291 3.39 -13.14 57.35
CA GLU A 291 4.22 -14.30 56.90
C GLU A 291 3.94 -14.85 55.49
N LYS A 292 2.99 -14.29 54.73
CA LYS A 292 2.63 -14.68 53.34
C LYS A 292 2.73 -13.54 52.31
N ALA A 293 3.47 -12.48 52.59
CA ALA A 293 3.68 -11.40 51.63
C ALA A 293 4.80 -11.78 50.64
N GLU A 294 4.43 -12.10 49.40
CA GLU A 294 5.38 -12.43 48.32
C GLU A 294 5.80 -11.19 47.54
N THR A 295 7.08 -11.09 47.21
CA THR A 295 7.63 -10.06 46.33
C THR A 295 7.01 -10.18 44.94
N VAL A 296 6.33 -9.13 44.49
CA VAL A 296 5.75 -9.05 43.13
C VAL A 296 6.39 -7.90 42.36
N VAL A 297 6.70 -8.15 41.08
CA VAL A 297 7.22 -7.12 40.17
C VAL A 297 6.02 -6.32 39.64
N VAL A 298 5.91 -5.05 40.01
CA VAL A 298 4.85 -4.14 39.55
C VAL A 298 5.47 -2.88 38.91
N PRO A 299 4.99 -2.44 37.73
CA PRO A 299 5.43 -1.18 37.13
C PRO A 299 4.67 -0.01 37.77
N GLN A 300 5.37 0.89 38.49
CA GLN A 300 4.80 2.13 39.01
C GLN A 300 5.66 3.35 38.61
N LYS A 301 5.00 4.43 38.15
CA LYS A 301 5.60 5.73 37.78
C LYS A 301 5.36 6.73 38.92
N GLU A 302 6.43 7.36 39.41
CA GLU A 302 6.36 8.66 40.10
C GLU A 302 7.49 9.58 39.62
N VAL A 303 7.16 10.87 39.46
CA VAL A 303 8.04 11.94 38.96
C VAL A 303 8.28 12.90 40.12
N LYS A 304 9.55 13.15 40.48
CA LYS A 304 9.96 14.33 41.25
C LYS A 304 10.99 15.11 40.45
N ALA A 305 10.65 16.37 40.16
CA ALA A 305 11.53 17.30 39.47
C ALA A 305 12.25 18.18 40.49
N GLU A 306 13.58 18.17 40.49
CA GLU A 306 14.39 19.26 40.98
C GLU A 306 15.40 19.65 39.90
N GLU A 307 15.48 20.95 39.65
CA GLU A 307 16.14 21.54 38.49
C GLU A 307 17.56 21.97 38.83
N LYS A 308 18.55 21.44 38.09
CA LYS A 308 19.72 22.21 37.60
C LYS A 308 20.50 21.45 36.52
N LYS A 309 20.40 21.99 35.30
CA LYS A 309 21.32 21.91 34.14
C LYS A 309 22.10 20.60 33.91
N ALA A 310 21.41 19.62 33.35
CA ALA A 310 21.80 18.87 32.16
C ALA A 310 20.59 17.99 31.80
N ALA A 311 20.16 17.97 30.54
CA ALA A 311 18.99 17.22 30.11
C ALA A 311 19.25 15.70 30.27
N LEU A 312 18.84 15.14 31.41
CA LEU A 312 18.77 13.70 31.60
C LEU A 312 17.45 13.23 30.98
N VAL A 313 17.54 12.55 29.84
CA VAL A 313 16.42 11.79 29.28
C VAL A 313 16.38 10.45 29.99
N GLU A 314 15.33 10.24 30.78
CA GLU A 314 15.02 8.98 31.45
C GLU A 314 14.71 7.90 30.39
N VAL A 315 15.54 6.86 30.29
CA VAL A 315 15.30 5.71 29.40
C VAL A 315 14.70 4.59 30.22
N LYS A 316 13.38 4.39 30.14
CA LYS A 316 12.67 3.29 30.80
C LYS A 316 12.54 2.13 29.83
N GLY A 317 13.41 1.13 29.93
CA GLY A 317 13.38 -0.07 29.08
C GLY A 317 13.38 0.28 27.59
N ALA A 318 14.56 0.62 27.05
CA ALA A 318 14.70 1.33 25.78
C ALA A 318 13.93 0.68 24.61
N THR A 319 12.84 1.31 24.20
CA THR A 319 12.26 1.08 22.86
C THR A 319 13.16 1.73 21.82
N ILE A 320 13.20 1.21 20.58
CA ILE A 320 13.98 1.85 19.49
C ILE A 320 13.52 3.28 19.25
N GLY A 321 12.26 3.59 19.53
CA GLY A 321 11.73 4.95 19.39
C GLY A 321 12.46 5.94 20.29
N GLU A 322 12.78 5.55 21.51
CA GLU A 322 13.50 6.38 22.47
C GLU A 322 14.98 6.49 22.10
N LEU A 323 15.61 5.38 21.68
CA LEU A 323 16.99 5.39 21.19
C LEU A 323 17.14 6.30 19.95
N ALA A 324 16.27 6.15 18.95
CA ALA A 324 16.29 6.96 17.74
C ALA A 324 16.08 8.45 18.04
N LYS A 325 15.14 8.77 18.95
CA LYS A 325 14.93 10.16 19.41
C LYS A 325 16.14 10.72 20.14
N ALA A 326 16.76 9.93 21.03
CA ALA A 326 17.95 10.34 21.78
C ALA A 326 19.14 10.58 20.84
N LEU A 327 19.38 9.68 19.88
CA LEU A 327 20.47 9.83 18.90
C LEU A 327 20.25 11.03 17.96
N ASN A 328 19.01 11.24 17.51
CA ASN A 328 18.67 12.41 16.71
C ASN A 328 18.85 13.72 17.52
N ALA A 329 18.47 13.74 18.80
CA ALA A 329 18.69 14.87 19.69
C ALA A 329 20.17 15.15 19.97
N LEU A 330 21.03 14.13 19.89
CA LEU A 330 22.49 14.23 20.01
C LEU A 330 23.19 14.64 18.69
N GLY A 331 22.44 14.90 17.62
CA GLY A 331 22.98 15.37 16.35
C GLY A 331 23.65 14.28 15.50
N VAL A 332 23.36 13.00 15.77
CA VAL A 332 23.86 11.87 14.96
C VAL A 332 23.29 11.96 13.54
N THR A 333 24.14 11.81 12.53
CA THR A 333 23.67 11.89 11.14
C THR A 333 22.78 10.68 10.79
N PRO A 334 21.83 10.81 9.83
CA PRO A 334 21.02 9.67 9.39
C PRO A 334 21.85 8.46 8.93
N LYS A 335 23.02 8.70 8.32
CA LYS A 335 23.95 7.65 7.91
C LYS A 335 24.54 6.89 9.10
N ASP A 336 24.99 7.61 10.12
CA ASP A 336 25.54 7.01 11.34
C ASP A 336 24.46 6.26 12.11
N LEU A 337 23.22 6.76 12.12
CA LEU A 337 22.09 6.08 12.74
C LEU A 337 21.74 4.77 12.02
N ILE A 338 21.78 4.75 10.68
CA ILE A 338 21.63 3.52 9.90
C ILE A 338 22.75 2.53 10.25
N ALA A 339 24.00 2.97 10.31
CA ALA A 339 25.14 2.13 10.67
C ALA A 339 25.00 1.53 12.08
N ILE A 340 24.53 2.32 13.04
CA ILE A 340 24.22 1.88 14.41
C ILE A 340 23.11 0.82 14.40
N LEU A 341 21.98 1.07 13.73
CA LEU A 341 20.88 0.10 13.67
C LEU A 341 21.27 -1.20 12.93
N GLN A 342 22.10 -1.10 11.89
CA GLN A 342 22.68 -2.25 11.20
C GLN A 342 23.62 -3.05 12.12
N ALA A 343 24.45 -2.38 12.91
CA ALA A 343 25.33 -3.04 13.87
C ALA A 343 24.55 -3.79 14.97
N ILE A 344 23.48 -3.18 15.50
CA ILE A 344 22.60 -3.81 16.50
C ILE A 344 21.80 -4.99 15.88
N LYS A 345 21.45 -4.92 14.59
CA LYS A 345 20.88 -6.05 13.84
C LYS A 345 21.88 -7.18 13.66
N ALA A 346 23.10 -6.87 13.26
CA ALA A 346 24.16 -7.86 13.03
C ALA A 346 24.56 -8.59 14.32
N SER A 347 24.49 -7.92 15.48
CA SER A 347 24.72 -8.56 16.78
C SER A 347 23.54 -9.42 17.26
N GLY A 348 22.40 -9.39 16.56
CA GLY A 348 21.19 -10.12 16.94
C GLY A 348 20.41 -9.51 18.10
N ASN A 349 20.81 -8.32 18.58
CA ASN A 349 20.14 -7.61 19.67
C ASN A 349 18.91 -6.82 19.19
N LEU A 350 18.81 -6.51 17.90
CA LEU A 350 17.59 -5.98 17.28
C LEU A 350 16.64 -7.10 16.87
N LYS A 351 15.49 -7.20 17.53
CA LYS A 351 14.41 -8.14 17.15
C LYS A 351 13.42 -7.47 16.19
N ALA A 352 13.91 -7.10 15.01
CA ALA A 352 13.10 -6.50 13.95
C ALA A 352 13.77 -6.61 12.57
N GLU A 353 12.96 -6.55 11.52
CA GLU A 353 13.42 -6.34 10.16
C GLU A 353 13.76 -4.86 9.93
N LEU A 354 15.04 -4.56 9.75
CA LEU A 354 15.49 -3.24 9.27
C LEU A 354 15.35 -3.11 7.75
N VAL A 355 14.59 -2.11 7.29
CA VAL A 355 14.37 -1.72 5.88
C VAL A 355 14.93 -0.32 5.66
N ILE A 356 15.70 -0.12 4.58
CA ILE A 356 16.36 1.14 4.25
C ILE A 356 15.81 1.64 2.91
N MET A 357 15.39 2.91 2.85
CA MET A 357 14.71 3.54 1.70
C MET A 357 15.32 4.86 1.24
#